data_AF-A0A235FB41-F1
#
_entry.id   AF-A0A235FB41-F1
#
_cell.length_a   1.000
_cell.length_b   1.000
_cell.length_c   1.000
_cell.angle_alpha   90.00
_cell.angle_beta   90.00
_cell.angle_gamma   90.00
#
_symmetry.space_group_name_H-M   'P 1'
#
loop_
_entity.id
_entity.type
_entity.pdbx_description
1 polymer ?
#
loop_
_entity_poly.entity_id
_entity_poly.type
_entity_poly.pdbx_seq_one_letter_code
_entity_poly.pdbx_strand_id
1 'polypeptide(L)'
;MTSAVILTDRHAGVALENNKPVILNYVQQLKKITPEIIIISDSPMDYLPFVKSSARILSYYKHEGSVLSGLHTALTLCKEKDIWLLHENIKLPPLRLLKHLQHEKRKLRNPNLILPFGSCSSPYYGIYDKMLLPMIAEAHYTNSRINDLLRVACFAQPTYRRKQAQNSHAVE
;
A
#
# COMPACT_ATOMS: atom_id res chain seq x y z
N MET A 1 6.20 -13.67 2.40
CA MET A 1 4.80 -13.20 2.35
C MET A 1 4.84 -11.71 1.99
N THR A 2 3.74 -10.96 2.11
CA THR A 2 3.73 -9.50 1.85
C THR A 2 3.08 -8.78 3.02
N SER A 3 3.76 -7.81 3.64
CA SER A 3 3.18 -6.95 4.67
C SER A 3 2.27 -5.91 4.03
N ALA A 4 1.12 -5.60 4.63
CA ALA A 4 0.31 -4.47 4.19
C ALA A 4 0.77 -3.19 4.91
N VAL A 5 0.94 -2.11 4.15
CA VAL A 5 1.39 -0.81 4.67
C VAL A 5 0.37 0.24 4.26
N ILE A 6 -0.18 0.97 5.22
CA ILE A 6 -1.17 2.01 4.99
C ILE A 6 -0.54 3.36 5.37
N LEU A 7 -0.43 4.26 4.41
CA LEU A 7 -0.03 5.65 4.63
C LEU A 7 -1.25 6.50 5.00
N THR A 8 -1.08 7.40 5.96
CA THR A 8 -2.12 8.32 6.44
C THR A 8 -1.72 9.77 6.22
N ASP A 9 -2.67 10.65 5.96
CA ASP A 9 -2.41 12.08 5.78
C ASP A 9 -2.40 12.85 7.11
N ARG A 10 -1.50 13.83 7.16
CA ARG A 10 -1.15 14.63 8.34
C ARG A 10 -2.31 15.41 8.98
N HIS A 11 -3.38 15.69 8.24
CA HIS A 11 -4.39 16.69 8.63
C HIS A 11 -5.85 16.27 8.45
N ALA A 12 -6.12 15.05 7.97
CA ALA A 12 -7.49 14.64 7.69
C ALA A 12 -8.22 14.06 8.92
N GLY A 13 -7.49 13.82 10.03
CA GLY A 13 -7.96 12.90 11.06
C GLY A 13 -8.22 11.52 10.46
N VAL A 14 -8.90 10.66 11.20
CA VAL A 14 -9.25 9.33 10.71
C VAL A 14 -10.36 9.46 9.66
N ALA A 15 -10.04 9.09 8.41
CA ALA A 15 -11.02 9.08 7.33
C ALA A 15 -12.24 8.22 7.70
N LEU A 16 -13.46 8.74 7.46
CA LEU A 16 -14.72 8.07 7.78
C LEU A 16 -15.48 7.69 6.50
N GLU A 17 -16.01 6.47 6.46
CA GLU A 17 -16.96 5.99 5.46
C GLU A 17 -18.18 5.42 6.22
N ASN A 18 -19.38 5.94 5.96
CA ASN A 18 -20.61 5.58 6.68
C ASN A 18 -20.47 5.71 8.22
N ASN A 19 -19.92 6.82 8.71
CA ASN A 19 -19.64 7.09 10.14
C ASN A 19 -18.71 6.07 10.81
N LYS A 20 -17.91 5.33 10.02
CA LYS A 20 -16.92 4.38 10.54
C LYS A 20 -15.53 4.71 10.01
N PRO A 21 -14.49 4.58 10.85
CA PRO A 21 -13.10 4.65 10.41
C PRO A 21 -12.80 3.74 9.22
N VAL A 22 -12.37 4.32 8.11
CA VAL A 22 -11.94 3.59 6.91
C VAL A 22 -10.82 2.62 7.26
N ILE A 23 -9.89 3.05 8.13
CA ILE A 23 -8.77 2.23 8.58
C ILE A 23 -9.21 0.93 9.26
N LEU A 24 -10.34 0.94 9.98
CA LEU A 24 -10.87 -0.25 10.65
C LEU A 24 -11.31 -1.29 9.61
N ASN A 25 -11.95 -0.86 8.53
CA ASN A 25 -12.31 -1.73 7.41
C ASN A 25 -11.06 -2.31 6.73
N TYR A 26 -10.00 -1.50 6.56
CA TYR A 26 -8.76 -1.93 5.92
C TYR A 26 -8.10 -3.02 6.76
N VAL A 27 -7.89 -2.77 8.05
CA VAL A 27 -7.28 -3.72 8.98
C VAL A 27 -8.08 -5.03 9.02
N GLN A 28 -9.41 -4.96 9.09
CA GLN A 28 -10.27 -6.15 9.11
C GLN A 28 -10.21 -6.99 7.84
N GLN A 29 -10.02 -6.36 6.68
CA GLN A 29 -9.88 -7.07 5.41
C GLN A 29 -8.46 -7.60 5.19
N LEU A 30 -7.45 -6.80 5.51
CA LEU A 30 -6.04 -7.12 5.30
C LEU A 30 -5.56 -8.26 6.19
N LYS A 31 -6.02 -8.34 7.45
CA LYS A 31 -5.65 -9.42 8.38
C LYS A 31 -5.99 -10.82 7.87
N LYS A 32 -6.88 -10.92 6.88
CA LYS A 32 -7.28 -12.20 6.26
C LYS A 32 -6.24 -12.71 5.25
N ILE A 33 -5.33 -11.85 4.79
CA ILE A 33 -4.44 -12.16 3.65
C ILE A 33 -2.99 -11.73 3.86
N THR A 34 -2.70 -10.85 4.83
CA THR A 34 -1.33 -10.44 5.16
C THR A 34 -0.98 -10.81 6.60
N PRO A 35 0.26 -11.28 6.86
CA PRO A 35 0.70 -11.64 8.20
C PRO A 35 1.06 -10.41 9.06
N GLU A 36 1.29 -9.27 8.43
CA GLU A 36 1.67 -8.02 9.08
C GLU A 36 0.88 -6.87 8.44
N ILE A 37 0.42 -5.96 9.30
CA ILE A 37 -0.21 -4.70 8.91
C ILE A 37 0.52 -3.58 9.64
N ILE A 38 0.94 -2.57 8.87
CA ILE A 38 1.65 -1.39 9.35
C ILE A 38 0.85 -0.17 8.93
N ILE A 39 0.63 0.74 9.86
CA ILE A 39 0.04 2.04 9.63
C ILE A 39 1.15 3.05 9.86
N ILE A 40 1.39 3.92 8.89
CA ILE A 40 2.39 4.98 9.00
C ILE A 40 1.65 6.29 9.14
N SER A 41 1.83 6.92 10.31
CA SER A 41 1.08 8.10 10.70
C SER A 41 1.89 9.03 11.58
N ASP A 42 1.66 10.33 11.41
CA ASP A 42 2.16 11.39 12.29
C ASP A 42 1.28 11.59 13.54
N SER A 43 0.07 11.03 13.54
CA SER A 43 -0.90 11.09 14.65
C SER A 43 -1.29 9.69 15.14
N PRO A 44 -0.36 8.90 15.71
CA PRO A 44 -0.62 7.51 16.08
C PRO A 44 -1.80 7.34 17.06
N MET A 45 -2.02 8.34 17.91
CA MET A 45 -3.13 8.36 18.89
C MET A 45 -4.50 8.29 18.23
N ASP A 46 -4.64 8.82 17.01
CA ASP A 46 -5.92 8.79 16.29
C ASP A 46 -6.27 7.36 15.84
N TYR A 47 -5.28 6.50 15.62
CA TYR A 47 -5.46 5.15 15.10
C TYR A 47 -5.49 4.08 16.18
N LEU A 48 -4.84 4.31 17.33
CA LEU A 48 -4.75 3.36 18.45
C LEU A 48 -6.10 2.77 18.89
N PRO A 49 -7.19 3.55 19.04
CA PRO A 49 -8.50 3.01 19.44
C PRO A 49 -9.07 1.96 18.48
N PHE A 50 -8.71 2.05 17.20
CA PHE A 50 -9.30 1.24 16.13
C PHE A 50 -8.51 -0.02 15.81
N VAL A 51 -7.19 0.01 15.99
CA VAL A 51 -6.31 -1.04 15.45
C VAL A 51 -5.71 -1.94 16.53
N LYS A 52 -5.62 -1.47 17.79
CA LYS A 52 -5.10 -2.23 18.94
C LYS A 52 -3.86 -3.06 18.55
N SER A 53 -3.87 -4.37 18.78
CA SER A 53 -2.78 -5.30 18.42
C SER A 53 -2.84 -5.83 16.98
N SER A 54 -3.83 -5.44 16.18
CA SER A 54 -4.00 -5.94 14.80
C SER A 54 -3.09 -5.27 13.78
N ALA A 55 -2.49 -4.13 14.13
CA ALA A 55 -1.54 -3.42 13.29
C ALA A 55 -0.47 -2.74 14.15
N ARG A 56 0.73 -2.57 13.59
CA ARG A 56 1.78 -1.70 14.15
C ARG A 56 1.56 -0.30 13.64
N ILE A 57 1.69 0.71 14.50
CA ILE A 57 1.70 2.11 14.08
C ILE A 57 3.14 2.61 14.15
N LEU A 58 3.64 3.18 13.05
CA LEU A 58 4.98 3.74 12.93
C LEU A 58 4.89 5.20 12.50
N SER A 59 5.86 6.00 12.91
CA SER A 59 6.00 7.39 12.45
C SER A 59 6.82 7.44 11.16
N TYR A 60 6.58 8.47 10.36
CA TYR A 60 7.37 8.76 9.16
C TYR A 60 8.85 9.00 9.53
N TYR A 61 9.78 8.53 8.69
CA TYR A 61 11.23 8.67 8.91
C TYR A 61 11.66 10.14 8.96
N LYS A 62 11.25 10.95 7.98
CA LYS A 62 11.53 12.39 7.88
C LYS A 62 10.58 13.05 6.87
N HIS A 63 10.08 14.25 7.17
CA HIS A 63 8.98 14.91 6.44
C HIS A 63 7.67 14.12 6.53
N GLU A 64 6.81 14.60 7.44
CA GLU A 64 5.46 14.13 7.74
C GLU A 64 4.60 14.04 6.45
N GLY A 65 3.83 12.96 6.30
CA GLY A 65 2.94 12.71 5.15
C GLY A 65 3.60 12.41 3.79
N SER A 66 4.93 12.39 3.67
CA SER A 66 5.58 12.10 2.38
C SER A 66 5.57 10.61 2.03
N VAL A 67 5.17 10.27 0.79
CA VAL A 67 5.17 8.88 0.28
C VAL A 67 6.54 8.23 0.39
N LEU A 68 7.61 8.97 0.08
CA LEU A 68 8.97 8.45 0.15
C LEU A 68 9.40 8.20 1.59
N SER A 69 9.01 9.07 2.49
CA SER A 69 9.26 8.90 3.93
C SER A 69 8.51 7.69 4.48
N GLY A 70 7.25 7.51 4.05
CA GLY A 70 6.44 6.35 4.40
C GLY A 70 7.03 5.05 3.85
N LEU A 71 7.41 5.03 2.57
CA LEU A 71 8.09 3.89 1.95
C LEU A 71 9.42 3.56 2.64
N HIS A 72 10.23 4.57 2.94
CA HIS A 72 11.50 4.38 3.65
C HIS A 72 11.28 3.70 5.01
N THR A 73 10.34 4.24 5.80
CA THR A 73 9.94 3.69 7.11
C THR A 73 9.45 2.25 6.97
N ALA A 74 8.54 2.02 6.02
CA ALA A 74 7.94 0.71 5.77
C ALA A 74 8.98 -0.34 5.40
N LEU A 75 9.82 -0.07 4.41
CA LEU A 75 10.84 -0.99 3.91
C LEU A 75 11.93 -1.25 4.96
N THR A 76 12.23 -0.26 5.80
CA THR A 76 13.21 -0.40 6.89
C THR A 76 12.67 -1.31 8.01
N LEU A 77 11.39 -1.18 8.37
CA LEU A 77 10.85 -1.74 9.62
C LEU A 77 9.86 -2.91 9.45
N CYS A 78 9.41 -3.21 8.23
CA CYS A 78 8.57 -4.38 7.98
C CYS A 78 9.37 -5.67 8.18
N LYS A 79 8.67 -6.77 8.49
CA LYS A 79 9.31 -8.08 8.68
C LYS A 79 9.51 -8.78 7.34
N GLU A 80 8.54 -8.69 6.46
CA GLU A 80 8.53 -9.36 5.17
C GLU A 80 9.47 -8.71 4.16
N LYS A 81 9.85 -9.46 3.11
CA LYS A 81 10.65 -8.94 2.00
C LYS A 81 9.88 -7.94 1.12
N ASP A 82 8.58 -8.20 0.96
CA ASP A 82 7.68 -7.40 0.14
C ASP A 82 6.71 -6.62 1.04
N ILE A 83 6.43 -5.37 0.66
CA ILE A 83 5.32 -4.60 1.21
C ILE A 83 4.30 -4.31 0.12
N TRP A 84 3.03 -4.31 0.47
CA TRP A 84 1.95 -3.78 -0.35
C TRP A 84 1.57 -2.41 0.18
N LEU A 85 1.92 -1.38 -0.57
CA LEU A 85 1.61 0.00 -0.19
C LEU A 85 0.13 0.28 -0.47
N LEU A 86 -0.50 1.01 0.44
CA LEU A 86 -1.86 1.52 0.42
C LEU A 86 -1.86 2.95 0.96
N HIS A 87 -2.89 3.71 0.63
CA HIS A 87 -3.13 5.05 1.16
C HIS A 87 -4.57 5.16 1.65
N GLU A 88 -4.79 5.76 2.82
CA GLU A 88 -6.11 5.80 3.45
C GLU A 88 -7.16 6.57 2.64
N ASN A 89 -6.73 7.66 1.98
CA ASN A 89 -7.59 8.49 1.14
C ASN A 89 -8.01 7.85 -0.19
N ILE A 90 -7.61 6.60 -0.44
CA ILE A 90 -8.01 5.90 -1.66
C ILE A 90 -8.62 4.56 -1.30
N LYS A 91 -9.85 4.32 -1.78
CA LYS A 91 -10.65 3.12 -1.49
C LYS A 91 -9.84 1.83 -1.57
N LEU A 92 -10.04 0.94 -0.60
CA LEU A 92 -9.34 -0.35 -0.55
C LEU A 92 -9.57 -1.11 -1.86
N PRO A 93 -8.50 -1.44 -2.60
CA PRO A 93 -8.64 -2.25 -3.80
C PRO A 93 -9.13 -3.65 -3.43
N PRO A 94 -9.81 -4.36 -4.36
CA PRO A 94 -10.23 -5.73 -4.11
C PRO A 94 -9.04 -6.59 -3.68
N LEU A 95 -9.19 -7.41 -2.64
CA LEU A 95 -8.11 -8.26 -2.12
C LEU A 95 -7.52 -9.23 -3.16
N ARG A 96 -8.31 -9.57 -4.19
CA ARG A 96 -7.86 -10.33 -5.36
C ARG A 96 -6.77 -9.62 -6.17
N LEU A 97 -6.65 -8.29 -6.07
CA LEU A 97 -5.58 -7.52 -6.71
C LEU A 97 -4.23 -7.88 -6.11
N LEU A 98 -4.11 -7.94 -4.78
CA LEU A 98 -2.85 -8.35 -4.13
C LEU A 98 -2.42 -9.74 -4.60
N LYS A 99 -3.35 -10.71 -4.61
CA LYS A 99 -3.07 -12.07 -5.07
C LYS A 99 -2.59 -12.11 -6.53
N HIS A 100 -3.20 -11.28 -7.38
CA HIS A 100 -2.80 -11.13 -8.79
C HIS A 100 -1.38 -10.56 -8.91
N LEU A 101 -1.10 -9.44 -8.22
CA LEU A 101 0.23 -8.82 -8.22
C LEU A 101 1.31 -9.78 -7.68
N GLN A 102 1.02 -10.54 -6.63
CA GLN A 102 1.93 -11.56 -6.10
C GLN A 102 2.18 -12.69 -7.11
N HIS A 103 1.15 -13.13 -7.83
CA HIS A 103 1.28 -14.15 -8.88
C HIS A 103 2.18 -13.64 -10.02
N GLU A 104 1.93 -12.43 -10.51
CA GLU A 104 2.68 -11.82 -11.59
C GLU A 104 4.14 -11.53 -11.18
N LYS A 105 4.38 -11.09 -9.93
CA LYS A 105 5.75 -10.93 -9.41
C LYS A 105 6.53 -12.24 -9.49
N ARG A 106 5.93 -13.36 -9.08
CA ARG A 106 6.57 -14.69 -9.18
C ARG A 106 6.85 -15.10 -10.62
N LYS A 107 5.89 -14.87 -11.52
CA LYS A 107 6.00 -15.19 -12.95
C LYS A 107 7.11 -14.39 -13.65
N LEU A 108 7.28 -13.13 -13.28
CA LEU A 108 8.21 -12.19 -13.91
C LEU A 108 9.60 -12.20 -13.27
N ARG A 109 10.02 -13.32 -12.64
CA ARG A 109 11.32 -13.48 -11.98
C ARG A 109 11.55 -12.50 -10.81
N ASN A 110 10.49 -12.17 -10.07
CA ASN A 110 10.51 -11.34 -8.86
C ASN A 110 11.09 -9.94 -9.07
N PRO A 111 10.43 -9.07 -9.88
CA PRO A 111 10.83 -7.67 -9.99
C PRO A 111 10.78 -6.97 -8.62
N ASN A 112 11.62 -5.96 -8.47
CA ASN A 112 11.72 -5.17 -7.23
C ASN A 112 10.48 -4.29 -7.01
N LEU A 113 9.74 -4.00 -8.09
CA LEU A 113 8.48 -3.28 -8.04
C LEU A 113 7.46 -3.91 -8.98
N ILE A 114 6.22 -4.05 -8.51
CA ILE A 114 5.09 -4.36 -9.38
C ILE A 114 3.94 -3.39 -9.09
N LEU A 115 3.42 -2.78 -10.16
CA LEU A 115 2.30 -1.85 -10.10
C LEU A 115 1.14 -2.40 -10.94
N PRO A 116 -0.11 -2.21 -10.50
CA PRO A 116 -1.25 -2.53 -11.36
C PRO A 116 -1.25 -1.64 -12.61
N PHE A 117 -1.39 -2.22 -13.81
CA PHE A 117 -1.53 -1.47 -15.05
C PHE A 117 -2.93 -0.85 -15.21
N GLY A 118 -3.02 0.33 -15.84
CA GLY A 118 -4.27 1.01 -16.19
C GLY A 118 -4.65 2.15 -15.25
N SER A 119 -5.94 2.46 -15.12
CA SER A 119 -6.46 3.57 -14.30
C SER A 119 -6.19 3.44 -12.79
N CYS A 120 -5.68 2.29 -12.35
CA CYS A 120 -5.22 2.05 -10.98
C CYS A 120 -3.71 2.18 -10.81
N SER A 121 -2.96 2.57 -11.85
CA SER A 121 -1.50 2.76 -11.78
C SER A 121 -1.18 3.95 -10.89
N SER A 122 -1.04 3.65 -9.61
CA SER A 122 -0.69 4.58 -8.56
C SER A 122 0.43 3.96 -7.72
N PRO A 123 1.43 4.75 -7.27
CA PRO A 123 2.43 4.27 -6.34
C PRO A 123 1.80 3.67 -5.07
N TYR A 124 0.60 4.12 -4.72
CA TYR A 124 -0.13 3.67 -3.54
C TYR A 124 -0.78 2.29 -3.65
N TYR A 125 -0.55 1.52 -4.72
CA TYR A 125 -1.13 0.17 -4.88
C TYR A 125 -0.12 -0.89 -5.31
N GLY A 126 1.17 -0.57 -5.23
CA GLY A 126 2.25 -1.44 -5.66
C GLY A 126 2.74 -2.42 -4.59
N ILE A 127 3.33 -3.54 -5.05
CA ILE A 127 4.20 -4.35 -4.20
C ILE A 127 5.63 -3.87 -4.40
N TYR A 128 6.26 -3.44 -3.31
CA TYR A 128 7.63 -2.95 -3.25
C TYR A 128 8.50 -3.97 -2.52
N ASP A 129 9.62 -4.33 -3.13
CA ASP A 129 10.65 -5.18 -2.53
C ASP A 129 11.60 -4.35 -1.67
N LYS A 130 12.03 -4.88 -0.53
CA LYS A 130 13.07 -4.28 0.33
C LYS A 130 14.36 -3.90 -0.40
N MET A 131 14.68 -4.56 -1.52
CA MET A 131 15.84 -4.20 -2.34
C MET A 131 15.76 -2.77 -2.92
N LEU A 132 14.58 -2.13 -2.92
CA LEU A 132 14.42 -0.73 -3.30
C LEU A 132 14.88 0.25 -2.21
N LEU A 133 15.12 -0.19 -0.97
CA LEU A 133 15.41 0.70 0.16
C LEU A 133 16.55 1.70 -0.13
N PRO A 134 17.73 1.31 -0.66
CA PRO A 134 18.81 2.28 -0.96
C PRO A 134 18.36 3.35 -1.96
N MET A 135 17.59 2.95 -2.97
CA MET A 135 17.08 3.85 -4.00
C MET A 135 16.02 4.82 -3.44
N ILE A 136 15.12 4.33 -2.57
CA ILE A 136 14.13 5.16 -1.88
C ILE A 136 14.82 6.14 -0.92
N ALA A 137 15.85 5.70 -0.18
CA ALA A 137 16.62 6.55 0.71
C ALA A 137 17.28 7.71 -0.06
N GLU A 138 17.96 7.41 -1.17
CA GLU A 138 18.60 8.43 -2.01
C GLU A 138 17.60 9.44 -2.58
N ALA A 139 16.46 8.96 -3.08
CA ALA A 139 15.39 9.82 -3.59
C ALA A 139 14.78 10.71 -2.51
N HIS A 140 14.70 10.20 -1.27
CA HIS A 140 14.27 10.98 -0.12
C HIS A 140 15.27 12.11 0.18
N TYR A 141 16.58 11.83 0.21
CA TYR A 141 17.62 12.85 0.45
C TYR A 141 17.67 13.94 -0.63
N THR A 142 17.40 13.58 -1.87
CA THR A 142 17.42 14.48 -3.02
C THR A 142 16.08 15.22 -3.24
N ASN A 143 15.07 15.00 -2.40
CA ASN A 143 13.71 15.50 -2.57
C ASN A 143 13.08 15.18 -3.95
N SER A 144 13.41 14.00 -4.50
CA SER A 144 12.87 13.52 -5.76
C SER A 144 11.39 13.20 -5.65
N ARG A 145 10.64 13.18 -6.77
CA ARG A 145 9.25 12.71 -6.76
C ARG A 145 9.23 11.19 -6.90
N ILE A 146 8.28 10.53 -6.24
CA ILE A 146 8.08 9.07 -6.36
C ILE A 146 7.90 8.65 -7.83
N ASN A 147 7.25 9.47 -8.66
CA ASN A 147 7.05 9.17 -10.08
C ASN A 147 8.36 9.15 -10.89
N ASP A 148 9.38 9.90 -10.46
CA ASP A 148 10.69 9.89 -11.12
C ASP A 148 11.41 8.58 -10.81
N LEU A 149 11.33 8.12 -9.55
CA LEU A 149 11.78 6.79 -9.13
C LEU A 149 11.09 5.66 -9.88
N LEU A 150 9.78 5.78 -10.08
CA LEU A 150 9.01 4.79 -10.82
C LEU A 150 9.53 4.61 -12.24
N ARG A 151 10.16 5.61 -12.87
CA ARG A 151 10.71 5.48 -14.23
C ARG A 151 12.04 4.72 -14.28
N VAL A 152 12.77 4.69 -13.17
CA VAL A 152 14.14 4.14 -13.09
C VAL A 152 14.18 2.78 -12.40
N ALA A 153 13.18 2.46 -11.57
CA ALA A 153 13.04 1.14 -11.00
C ALA A 153 12.83 0.08 -12.10
N CYS A 154 13.45 -1.10 -11.97
CA CYS A 154 13.01 -2.27 -12.74
C CYS A 154 11.62 -2.68 -12.24
N PHE A 155 10.58 -2.18 -12.90
CA PHE A 155 9.20 -2.46 -12.55
C PHE A 155 8.48 -3.22 -13.66
N ALA A 156 7.56 -4.09 -13.25
CA ALA A 156 6.61 -4.71 -14.15
C ALA A 156 5.21 -4.13 -13.94
N GLN A 157 4.45 -4.00 -15.02
CA GLN A 157 3.04 -3.60 -14.99
C GLN A 157 2.16 -4.69 -15.61
N PRO A 158 1.76 -5.71 -14.83
CA PRO A 158 0.81 -6.69 -15.32
C PRO A 158 -0.56 -6.05 -15.57
N THR A 159 -1.21 -6.48 -16.66
CA THR A 159 -2.60 -6.09 -16.93
C THR A 159 -3.53 -6.69 -15.88
N TYR A 160 -4.39 -5.85 -15.29
CA TYR A 160 -5.46 -6.29 -14.40
C TYR A 160 -6.82 -6.01 -15.04
N ARG A 161 -7.45 -7.03 -15.63
CA ARG A 161 -8.83 -6.91 -16.13
C ARG A 161 -9.81 -7.20 -15.00
N ARG A 162 -10.53 -6.17 -14.55
CA ARG A 162 -11.70 -6.33 -13.68
C ARG A 162 -12.77 -7.08 -14.48
N LYS A 163 -12.99 -8.37 -14.21
CA LYS A 163 -14.22 -9.04 -14.69
C LYS A 163 -15.40 -8.23 -14.14
N GLN A 164 -16.10 -7.51 -15.01
CA GLN A 164 -17.42 -6.97 -14.70
C GLN A 164 -18.31 -8.19 -14.42
N ALA A 165 -18.89 -8.25 -13.23
CA ALA A 165 -19.99 -9.17 -12.99
C ALA A 165 -21.16 -8.64 -13.84
N GLN A 166 -21.46 -9.34 -14.94
CA GLN A 166 -22.74 -9.22 -15.61
C GLN A 166 -23.81 -9.73 -14.65
N ASN A 167 -24.39 -8.82 -13.87
CA ASN A 167 -25.77 -8.99 -13.44
C ASN A 167 -26.64 -8.45 -14.57
N SER A 168 -26.84 -9.27 -15.60
CA SER A 168 -27.96 -9.09 -16.51
C SER A 168 -29.18 -9.69 -15.82
N HIS A 169 -30.20 -8.85 -15.67
CA HIS A 169 -31.54 -9.17 -15.25
C HIS A 169 -32.02 -10.56 -15.73
N ALA A 170 -32.36 -11.43 -14.78
CA ALA A 170 -33.50 -12.32 -14.93
C ALA A 170 -34.66 -11.65 -14.19
N VAL A 171 -35.34 -10.77 -14.91
CA VAL A 171 -36.69 -10.32 -14.58
C VAL A 171 -37.49 -10.61 -15.85
N GLU A 172 -38.57 -11.36 -15.64
CA GLU A 172 -39.54 -11.95 -16.57
C GLU A 172 -39.16 -13.28 -17.22
#